data_AF-A0A7J6UHB1-F1
#
_entry.id   AF-A0A7J6UHB1-F1
#
_cell.length_a   1.000
_cell.length_b   1.000
_cell.length_c   1.000
_cell.angle_alpha   90.00
_cell.angle_beta   90.00
_cell.angle_gamma   90.00
#
_symmetry.space_group_name_H-M   'P 1'
#
loop_
_entity.id
_entity.type
_entity.pdbx_description
1 polymer ?
#
loop_
_entity_poly.entity_id
_entity_poly.type
_entity_poly.pdbx_seq_one_letter_code
_entity_poly.pdbx_strand_id
1 'polypeptide(L)'
;NKAAITQYSDSQFGHIFVVGSDRRDAVRRMVEVLRNVEVVGEIKCSVDYIREVMRTSEFENDTYHTNWLLSPTEGQRVITKAIAMDSVVNGSLVLAKVGVAASICKFLYRSRRAESQFEAKLSAAQLPAHLATTMHEDVVLGKCGRLPYRPCKFLSQVSATGPNSFCVTIQMPDGEKIMIPYLHAEPVAGDVYEFRLSGWQFNATGQRIVFAPHGEMLTMYFGECKSECWEIIREIDPHEVRSQMAGSVHSLKVSDGDRVEAGEVICQVEAMKMFMPILMPFTGVIKFNVAPGSTLKVNDLIATLTELEVDDPAKLEDCKPMVYSDAKVLHKRRMPVQFDPTDVENIMKGYELIGMTPHEF
;
A
#
# COMPACT_ATOMS: atom_id res chain seq x y z
N ASN A 1 -8.27 -13.08 23.04
CA ASN A 1 -9.57 -12.76 22.42
C ASN A 1 -9.36 -11.81 21.25
N LYS A 2 -9.36 -12.32 20.01
CA LYS A 2 -9.38 -11.48 18.81
C LYS A 2 -10.84 -11.24 18.44
N ALA A 3 -11.33 -10.01 18.53
CA ALA A 3 -12.61 -9.63 17.94
C ALA A 3 -12.43 -9.48 16.43
N ALA A 4 -13.40 -9.95 15.64
CA ALA A 4 -13.34 -9.94 14.17
C ALA A 4 -14.61 -9.32 13.60
N ILE A 5 -14.44 -8.48 12.57
CA ILE A 5 -15.55 -8.00 11.74
C ILE A 5 -15.83 -9.09 10.71
N THR A 6 -17.01 -9.70 10.76
CA THR A 6 -17.38 -10.79 9.85
C THR A 6 -18.14 -10.26 8.64
N GLN A 7 -18.28 -11.06 7.59
CA GLN A 7 -19.08 -10.74 6.41
C GLN A 7 -20.56 -10.46 6.70
N TYR A 8 -21.06 -10.85 7.87
CA TYR A 8 -22.44 -10.59 8.31
C TYR A 8 -22.55 -9.36 9.22
N SER A 9 -21.42 -8.74 9.56
CA SER A 9 -21.37 -7.53 10.38
C SER A 9 -21.57 -6.30 9.50
N ASP A 10 -22.13 -5.23 10.08
CA ASP A 10 -22.09 -3.93 9.42
C ASP A 10 -20.63 -3.49 9.27
N SER A 11 -20.33 -2.86 8.14
CA SER A 11 -19.07 -2.16 7.90
C SER A 11 -18.76 -1.08 8.94
N GLN A 12 -19.80 -0.48 9.52
CA GLN A 12 -19.67 0.54 10.54
C GLN A 12 -19.50 -0.11 11.91
N PHE A 13 -18.27 -0.14 12.41
CA PHE A 13 -17.94 -0.75 13.71
C PHE A 13 -17.76 0.27 14.85
N GLY A 14 -17.80 1.57 14.55
CA GLY A 14 -17.52 2.62 15.55
C GLY A 14 -18.13 3.98 15.19
N HIS A 15 -18.24 4.82 16.22
CA HIS A 15 -18.67 6.22 16.11
C HIS A 15 -17.70 7.12 16.88
N ILE A 16 -17.41 8.29 16.33
CA ILE A 16 -16.64 9.33 17.00
C ILE A 16 -17.54 10.56 17.11
N PHE A 17 -17.74 11.03 18.34
CA PHE A 17 -18.51 12.22 18.63
C PHE A 17 -17.59 13.27 19.23
N VAL A 18 -17.71 14.51 18.74
CA VAL A 18 -16.93 15.65 19.23
C VAL A 18 -17.88 16.81 19.49
N VAL A 19 -17.66 17.49 20.61
CA VAL A 19 -18.44 18.65 21.04
C VAL A 19 -17.54 19.89 21.00
N GLY A 20 -18.05 20.96 20.42
CA GLY A 20 -17.43 22.30 20.40
C GLY A 20 -18.45 23.37 20.75
N SER A 21 -17.98 24.57 21.08
CA SER A 21 -18.84 25.73 21.38
C SER A 21 -19.67 26.20 20.18
N ASP A 22 -19.14 25.98 18.98
CA ASP A 22 -19.76 26.27 17.71
C ASP A 22 -19.30 25.25 16.65
N ARG A 23 -19.82 25.38 15.44
CA ARG A 23 -19.49 24.50 14.31
C ARG A 23 -17.99 24.48 14.00
N ARG A 24 -17.33 25.64 13.97
CA ARG A 24 -15.88 25.72 13.65
C ARG A 24 -15.05 25.07 14.74
N ASP A 25 -15.42 25.26 16.00
CA ASP A 25 -14.80 24.58 17.14
C ASP A 25 -14.97 23.06 17.09
N ALA A 26 -16.19 22.58 16.80
CA ALA A 26 -16.46 21.15 16.68
C ALA A 26 -15.68 20.50 15.52
N VAL A 27 -15.65 21.15 14.33
CA VAL A 27 -14.90 20.66 13.17
C VAL A 27 -13.40 20.63 13.45
N ARG A 28 -12.82 21.69 14.04
CA ARG A 28 -11.40 21.74 14.40
C ARG A 28 -11.02 20.62 15.37
N ARG A 29 -11.82 20.44 16.43
CA ARG A 29 -11.61 19.36 17.41
C ARG A 29 -11.76 17.98 16.78
N MET A 30 -12.71 17.79 15.87
CA MET A 30 -12.86 16.53 15.14
C MET A 30 -11.63 16.23 14.28
N VAL A 31 -11.11 17.22 13.56
CA VAL A 31 -9.87 17.07 12.79
C VAL A 31 -8.68 16.73 13.69
N GLU A 32 -8.62 17.25 14.92
CA GLU A 32 -7.59 16.91 15.90
C GLU A 32 -7.73 15.48 16.44
N VAL A 33 -8.95 15.08 16.82
CA VAL A 33 -9.25 13.70 17.25
C VAL A 33 -8.89 12.72 16.15
N LEU A 34 -9.33 12.97 14.91
CA LEU A 34 -9.04 12.12 13.76
C LEU A 34 -7.53 12.02 13.45
N ARG A 35 -6.67 12.94 13.92
CA ARG A 35 -5.21 12.78 13.78
C ARG A 35 -4.64 11.73 14.74
N ASN A 36 -5.27 11.57 15.89
CA ASN A 36 -4.77 10.70 16.96
C ASN A 36 -5.50 9.35 17.02
N VAL A 37 -6.59 9.19 16.27
CA VAL A 37 -7.27 7.90 16.14
C VAL A 37 -6.49 6.99 15.21
N GLU A 38 -5.99 5.90 15.78
CA GLU A 38 -5.36 4.80 15.05
C GLU A 38 -6.29 3.60 15.05
N VAL A 39 -6.75 3.19 13.86
CA VAL A 39 -7.42 1.92 13.67
C VAL A 39 -6.57 1.05 12.78
N VAL A 40 -6.10 -0.05 13.35
CA VAL A 40 -5.29 -1.06 12.68
C VAL A 40 -6.13 -2.32 12.52
N GLY A 41 -6.27 -2.79 11.29
CA GLY A 41 -6.98 -4.03 11.01
C GLY A 41 -6.88 -4.43 9.55
N GLU A 42 -7.43 -5.59 9.23
CA GLU A 42 -7.48 -6.13 7.86
C GLU A 42 -8.36 -5.28 6.92
N ILE A 43 -9.32 -4.53 7.46
CA ILE A 43 -10.28 -3.73 6.70
C ILE A 43 -9.87 -2.25 6.71
N LYS A 44 -9.79 -1.64 5.51
CA LYS A 44 -9.53 -0.19 5.38
C LYS A 44 -10.60 0.60 6.13
N CYS A 45 -10.15 1.54 6.96
CA CYS A 45 -11.01 2.48 7.66
C CYS A 45 -11.11 3.80 6.89
N SER A 46 -12.28 4.45 6.95
CA SER A 46 -12.53 5.72 6.28
C SER A 46 -11.96 6.94 7.01
N VAL A 47 -11.18 6.75 8.08
CA VAL A 47 -10.65 7.84 8.93
C VAL A 47 -9.86 8.86 8.12
N ASP A 48 -8.97 8.43 7.22
CA ASP A 48 -8.17 9.34 6.40
C ASP A 48 -9.01 10.09 5.38
N TYR A 49 -9.99 9.42 4.77
CA TYR A 49 -10.94 10.05 3.85
C TYR A 49 -11.79 11.11 4.56
N ILE A 50 -12.36 10.77 5.72
CA ILE A 50 -13.18 11.69 6.52
C ILE A 50 -12.33 12.89 6.97
N ARG A 51 -11.08 12.66 7.38
CA ARG A 51 -10.16 13.73 7.78
C ARG A 51 -9.93 14.72 6.64
N GLU A 52 -9.83 14.25 5.40
CA GLU A 52 -9.65 15.12 4.23
C GLU A 52 -10.93 15.86 3.87
N VAL A 53 -12.07 15.16 3.88
CA VAL A 53 -13.41 15.76 3.67
C VAL A 53 -13.70 16.88 4.68
N MET A 54 -13.21 16.77 5.92
CA MET A 54 -13.40 17.81 6.94
C MET A 54 -12.52 19.05 6.75
N ARG A 55 -11.47 18.98 5.92
CA ARG A 55 -10.56 20.10 5.65
C ARG A 55 -10.97 20.93 4.43
N THR A 56 -12.02 20.53 3.74
CA THR A 56 -12.44 21.17 2.50
C THR A 56 -13.12 22.50 2.78
N SER A 57 -12.96 23.45 1.88
CA SER A 57 -13.67 24.74 1.98
C SER A 57 -15.19 24.56 1.99
N GLU A 58 -15.70 23.59 1.25
CA GLU A 58 -17.11 23.29 1.09
C GLU A 58 -17.70 22.76 2.39
N PHE A 59 -16.97 21.85 3.07
CA PHE A 59 -17.35 21.36 4.39
C PHE A 59 -17.16 22.44 5.46
N GLU A 60 -16.11 23.27 5.39
CA GLU A 60 -15.91 24.35 6.36
C GLU A 60 -17.01 25.43 6.27
N ASN A 61 -17.44 25.77 5.04
CA ASN A 61 -18.40 26.84 4.77
C ASN A 61 -19.86 26.37 4.63
N ASP A 62 -20.14 25.09 4.86
CA ASP A 62 -21.50 24.52 4.82
C ASP A 62 -22.17 24.58 3.44
N THR A 63 -21.38 24.49 2.36
CA THR A 63 -21.85 24.61 0.97
C THR A 63 -21.93 23.26 0.25
N TYR A 64 -22.21 22.18 0.98
CA TYR A 64 -22.31 20.82 0.44
C TYR A 64 -23.77 20.33 0.37
N HIS A 65 -24.01 19.30 -0.44
CA HIS A 65 -25.34 18.70 -0.63
C HIS A 65 -25.26 17.16 -0.58
N THR A 66 -26.41 16.49 -0.62
CA THR A 66 -26.53 15.03 -0.44
C THR A 66 -25.75 14.19 -1.45
N ASN A 67 -25.44 14.73 -2.62
CA ASN A 67 -24.69 14.06 -3.68
C ASN A 67 -23.24 14.58 -3.81
N TRP A 68 -22.80 15.48 -2.94
CA TRP A 68 -21.54 16.21 -3.08
C TRP A 68 -20.33 15.26 -3.09
N LEU A 69 -20.27 14.30 -2.16
CA LEU A 69 -19.18 13.33 -2.07
C LEU A 69 -19.12 12.35 -3.25
N LEU A 70 -20.23 12.17 -3.97
CA LEU A 70 -20.36 11.28 -5.12
C LEU A 70 -20.13 12.00 -6.45
N SER A 71 -20.05 13.34 -6.44
CA SER A 71 -19.86 14.16 -7.63
C SER A 71 -18.42 14.08 -8.14
N PRO A 72 -18.18 13.58 -9.37
CA PRO A 72 -16.85 13.50 -9.97
C PRO A 72 -16.18 14.88 -10.14
N THR A 73 -16.99 15.93 -10.26
CA THR A 73 -16.53 17.31 -10.48
C THR A 73 -16.34 18.10 -9.21
N GLU A 74 -17.05 17.79 -8.11
CA GLU A 74 -17.03 18.62 -6.89
C GLU A 74 -16.47 17.89 -5.67
N GLY A 75 -16.85 16.63 -5.41
CA GLY A 75 -16.32 15.85 -4.28
C GLY A 75 -14.99 15.18 -4.59
N GLN A 76 -14.82 14.68 -5.82
CA GLN A 76 -13.60 14.00 -6.25
C GLN A 76 -12.44 14.98 -6.52
N ARG A 77 -12.75 16.23 -6.93
CA ARG A 77 -11.77 17.32 -7.10
C ARG A 77 -11.14 17.80 -5.80
N VAL A 78 -11.84 17.70 -4.66
CA VAL A 78 -11.27 18.17 -3.40
C VAL A 78 -10.10 17.30 -2.96
N ILE A 79 -10.18 15.99 -3.24
CA ILE A 79 -9.07 15.07 -3.11
C ILE A 79 -7.95 15.56 -4.05
N THR A 80 -8.23 15.78 -5.33
CA THR A 80 -7.20 16.14 -6.34
C THR A 80 -6.45 17.45 -6.08
N LYS A 81 -7.07 18.47 -5.45
CA LYS A 81 -6.51 19.84 -5.38
C LYS A 81 -5.73 20.16 -4.10
N ALA A 82 -6.07 19.55 -2.95
CA ALA A 82 -5.24 19.59 -1.75
C ALA A 82 -3.93 18.79 -1.90
N ILE A 83 -3.86 17.96 -2.93
CA ILE A 83 -2.79 17.01 -3.24
C ILE A 83 -1.63 17.62 -4.03
N ALA A 84 -1.82 18.74 -4.74
CA ALA A 84 -0.76 19.40 -5.49
C ALA A 84 0.35 20.02 -4.60
N MET A 85 0.11 20.20 -3.30
CA MET A 85 0.99 20.99 -2.41
C MET A 85 1.93 20.19 -1.51
N ASP A 86 1.72 18.89 -1.31
CA ASP A 86 2.70 18.01 -0.64
C ASP A 86 3.15 16.95 -1.65
N SER A 87 3.94 17.38 -2.64
CA SER A 87 4.67 16.49 -3.52
C SER A 87 5.63 15.68 -2.65
N VAL A 88 5.47 14.35 -2.65
CA VAL A 88 6.54 13.48 -2.19
C VAL A 88 7.65 13.62 -3.21
N VAL A 89 8.64 14.43 -2.85
CA VAL A 89 9.81 14.68 -3.68
C VAL A 89 10.58 13.36 -3.76
N ASN A 90 10.78 12.83 -4.97
CA ASN A 90 11.74 11.76 -5.21
C ASN A 90 13.08 12.16 -4.53
N GLY A 91 13.65 11.29 -3.70
CA GLY A 91 14.78 11.64 -2.81
C GLY A 91 14.40 12.12 -1.41
N SER A 92 13.10 12.15 -1.04
CA SER A 92 12.72 12.31 0.36
C SER A 92 13.14 11.08 1.17
N LEU A 93 13.75 11.34 2.33
CA LEU A 93 14.15 10.28 3.24
C LEU A 93 12.95 9.42 3.71
N VAL A 94 11.77 10.02 3.84
CA VAL A 94 10.55 9.32 4.25
C VAL A 94 10.20 8.25 3.21
N LEU A 95 10.10 8.62 1.93
CA LEU A 95 9.79 7.67 0.86
C LEU A 95 10.83 6.54 0.77
N ALA A 96 12.11 6.87 0.93
CA ALA A 96 13.19 5.88 0.96
C ALA A 96 12.99 4.85 2.08
N LYS A 97 12.67 5.32 3.29
CA LYS A 97 12.40 4.46 4.46
C LYS A 97 11.15 3.61 4.27
N VAL A 98 10.08 4.18 3.71
CA VAL A 98 8.83 3.46 3.38
C VAL A 98 9.12 2.34 2.39
N GLY A 99 9.85 2.63 1.31
CA GLY A 99 10.27 1.64 0.31
C GLY A 99 10.99 0.45 0.94
N VAL A 100 11.99 0.71 1.78
CA VAL A 100 12.75 -0.33 2.46
C VAL A 100 11.87 -1.19 3.37
N ALA A 101 11.04 -0.56 4.21
CA ALA A 101 10.12 -1.29 5.10
C ALA A 101 9.09 -2.12 4.32
N ALA A 102 8.59 -1.57 3.20
CA ALA A 102 7.66 -2.23 2.32
C ALA A 102 8.27 -3.47 1.65
N SER A 103 9.51 -3.39 1.19
CA SER A 103 10.27 -4.53 0.66
C SER A 103 10.39 -5.64 1.70
N ILE A 104 10.79 -5.32 2.93
CA ILE A 104 10.91 -6.32 4.01
C ILE A 104 9.54 -6.92 4.35
N CYS A 105 8.48 -6.12 4.42
CA CYS A 105 7.13 -6.65 4.70
C CYS A 105 6.66 -7.61 3.60
N LYS A 106 6.89 -7.28 2.33
CA LYS A 106 6.55 -8.14 1.20
C LYS A 106 7.33 -9.46 1.24
N PHE A 107 8.63 -9.39 1.55
CA PHE A 107 9.47 -10.55 1.81
C PHE A 107 8.91 -11.40 2.96
N LEU A 108 8.66 -10.81 4.14
CA LEU A 108 8.14 -11.50 5.32
C LEU A 108 6.80 -12.20 5.05
N TYR A 109 5.88 -11.53 4.34
CA TYR A 109 4.61 -12.12 3.96
C TYR A 109 4.77 -13.35 3.08
N ARG A 110 5.65 -13.29 2.07
CA ARG A 110 5.96 -14.42 1.20
C ARG A 110 6.68 -15.55 1.94
N SER A 111 7.65 -15.21 2.77
CA SER A 111 8.41 -16.17 3.59
C SER A 111 7.49 -16.94 4.55
N ARG A 112 6.61 -16.25 5.29
CA ARG A 112 5.61 -16.91 6.16
C ARG A 112 4.68 -17.85 5.41
N ARG A 113 4.24 -17.44 4.21
CA ARG A 113 3.39 -18.30 3.36
C ARG A 113 4.16 -19.52 2.86
N ALA A 114 5.42 -19.35 2.48
CA ALA A 114 6.29 -20.44 2.05
C ALA A 114 6.57 -21.41 3.21
N GLU A 115 6.85 -20.91 4.41
CA GLU A 115 7.00 -21.70 5.64
C GLU A 115 5.73 -22.50 5.95
N SER A 116 4.55 -21.87 5.92
CA SER A 116 3.29 -22.57 6.14
C SER A 116 3.06 -23.70 5.13
N GLN A 117 3.43 -23.48 3.86
CA GLN A 117 3.35 -24.51 2.82
C GLN A 117 4.40 -25.61 3.00
N PHE A 118 5.60 -25.25 3.46
CA PHE A 118 6.69 -26.17 3.77
C PHE A 118 6.26 -27.12 4.89
N GLU A 119 5.73 -26.59 5.99
CA GLU A 119 5.22 -27.36 7.12
C GLU A 119 4.07 -28.29 6.71
N ALA A 120 3.14 -27.79 5.90
CA ALA A 120 2.02 -28.60 5.40
C ALA A 120 2.51 -29.79 4.54
N LYS A 121 3.49 -29.57 3.66
CA LYS A 121 4.09 -30.63 2.83
C LYS A 121 4.87 -31.63 3.68
N LEU A 122 5.68 -31.16 4.61
CA LEU A 122 6.45 -32.02 5.51
C LEU A 122 5.52 -32.90 6.36
N SER A 123 4.43 -32.32 6.87
CA SER A 123 3.38 -33.03 7.61
C SER A 123 2.66 -34.08 6.75
N ALA A 124 2.56 -33.83 5.44
CA ALA A 124 2.04 -34.79 4.46
C ALA A 124 3.10 -35.79 3.96
N ALA A 125 4.27 -35.88 4.62
CA ALA A 125 5.42 -36.72 4.23
C ALA A 125 5.94 -36.46 2.80
N GLN A 126 5.75 -35.24 2.31
CA GLN A 126 6.33 -34.77 1.04
C GLN A 126 7.59 -33.96 1.33
N LEU A 127 8.59 -34.05 0.45
CA LEU A 127 9.80 -33.23 0.53
C LEU A 127 9.51 -31.83 -0.04
N PRO A 128 9.43 -30.76 0.78
CA PRO A 128 9.26 -29.41 0.30
C PRO A 128 10.55 -28.86 -0.34
N ALA A 129 10.40 -27.83 -1.17
CA ALA A 129 11.53 -27.06 -1.69
C ALA A 129 12.19 -26.23 -0.58
N HIS A 130 13.46 -25.86 -0.77
CA HIS A 130 14.17 -24.99 0.15
C HIS A 130 13.50 -23.61 0.29
N LEU A 131 13.46 -23.07 1.50
CA LEU A 131 12.95 -21.72 1.76
C LEU A 131 14.00 -20.69 1.30
N ALA A 132 13.63 -19.79 0.42
CA ALA A 132 14.56 -18.77 -0.06
C ALA A 132 14.83 -17.73 1.04
N THR A 133 16.10 -17.53 1.37
CA THR A 133 16.57 -16.46 2.27
C THR A 133 16.68 -15.12 1.55
N THR A 134 16.64 -15.13 0.22
CA THR A 134 16.72 -13.94 -0.63
C THR A 134 15.66 -13.95 -1.72
N MET A 135 14.99 -12.82 -1.91
CA MET A 135 13.96 -12.66 -2.94
C MET A 135 14.09 -11.31 -3.65
N HIS A 136 13.86 -11.30 -4.95
CA HIS A 136 13.63 -10.07 -5.70
C HIS A 136 12.19 -9.62 -5.47
N GLU A 137 12.05 -8.43 -4.89
CA GLU A 137 10.78 -7.85 -4.50
C GLU A 137 10.63 -6.47 -5.15
N ASP A 138 10.02 -6.43 -6.32
CA ASP A 138 9.54 -5.15 -6.86
C ASP A 138 8.36 -4.68 -6.02
N VAL A 139 8.46 -3.47 -5.49
CA VAL A 139 7.41 -2.86 -4.66
C VAL A 139 6.93 -1.61 -5.33
N VAL A 140 5.64 -1.52 -5.65
CA VAL A 140 5.01 -0.28 -6.09
C VAL A 140 4.27 0.31 -4.90
N LEU A 141 4.63 1.53 -4.50
CA LEU A 141 4.03 2.23 -3.39
C LEU A 141 3.10 3.34 -3.87
N GLY A 142 1.86 3.29 -3.40
CA GLY A 142 0.86 4.36 -3.48
C GLY A 142 0.62 4.98 -2.10
N LYS A 143 0.11 6.22 -2.06
CA LYS A 143 -0.30 6.88 -0.81
C LYS A 143 -1.82 6.77 -0.65
N CYS A 144 -2.29 6.28 0.50
CA CYS A 144 -3.71 6.04 0.73
C CYS A 144 -4.53 7.34 0.68
N GLY A 145 -5.75 7.27 0.11
CA GLY A 145 -6.73 8.35 0.16
C GLY A 145 -6.34 9.59 -0.63
N ARG A 146 -5.33 9.46 -1.50
CA ARG A 146 -4.64 10.56 -2.12
C ARG A 146 -4.39 10.20 -3.59
N LEU A 147 -5.31 10.58 -4.47
CA LEU A 147 -5.16 10.55 -5.94
C LEU A 147 -5.22 11.99 -6.47
N PRO A 148 -4.28 12.42 -7.34
CA PRO A 148 -3.51 11.60 -8.27
C PRO A 148 -2.02 11.62 -7.91
N TYR A 149 -1.57 10.72 -7.05
CA TYR A 149 -0.14 10.51 -6.84
C TYR A 149 0.33 9.46 -7.84
N ARG A 150 1.36 9.78 -8.64
CA ARG A 150 2.06 8.79 -9.45
C ARG A 150 2.75 7.80 -8.49
N PRO A 151 2.42 6.50 -8.51
CA PRO A 151 3.02 5.53 -7.62
C PRO A 151 4.54 5.43 -7.83
N CYS A 152 5.29 5.01 -6.81
CA CYS A 152 6.74 4.86 -6.90
C CYS A 152 7.13 3.38 -6.84
N LYS A 153 7.90 2.91 -7.84
CA LYS A 153 8.39 1.54 -7.94
C LYS A 153 9.81 1.44 -7.41
N PHE A 154 10.00 0.55 -6.44
CA PHE A 154 11.28 0.16 -5.90
C PHE A 154 11.67 -1.18 -6.51
N LEU A 155 12.77 -1.20 -7.25
CA LEU A 155 13.40 -2.43 -7.72
C LEU A 155 14.28 -2.92 -6.59
N SER A 156 13.76 -3.83 -5.76
CA SER A 156 14.44 -4.24 -4.55
C SER A 156 14.76 -5.73 -4.49
N GLN A 157 15.81 -6.07 -3.78
CA GLN A 157 16.17 -7.42 -3.40
C GLN A 157 16.31 -7.44 -1.88
N VAL A 158 15.60 -8.35 -1.23
CA VAL A 158 15.61 -8.50 0.22
C VAL A 158 16.28 -9.82 0.57
N SER A 159 17.19 -9.77 1.53
CA SER A 159 17.89 -10.94 2.05
C SER A 159 17.78 -10.99 3.55
N ALA A 160 17.31 -12.11 4.09
CA ALA A 160 17.32 -12.38 5.52
C ALA A 160 18.76 -12.68 5.97
N THR A 161 19.26 -11.86 6.88
CA THR A 161 20.58 -12.02 7.52
C THR A 161 20.46 -12.62 8.92
N GLY A 162 19.24 -12.88 9.36
CA GLY A 162 18.88 -13.52 10.63
C GLY A 162 17.37 -13.57 10.80
N PRO A 163 16.84 -14.04 11.95
CA PRO A 163 15.41 -14.21 12.15
C PRO A 163 14.59 -12.93 12.02
N ASN A 164 15.14 -11.82 12.51
CA ASN A 164 14.52 -10.49 12.50
C ASN A 164 15.45 -9.44 11.87
N SER A 165 16.47 -9.87 11.12
CA SER A 165 17.47 -9.00 10.51
C SER A 165 17.56 -9.23 9.00
N PHE A 166 17.72 -8.13 8.27
CA PHE A 166 17.58 -8.07 6.83
C PHE A 166 18.62 -7.15 6.21
N CYS A 167 18.91 -7.41 4.94
CA CYS A 167 19.57 -6.49 4.04
C CYS A 167 18.63 -6.22 2.87
N VAL A 168 18.51 -4.95 2.47
CA VAL A 168 17.74 -4.53 1.29
C VAL A 168 18.69 -3.89 0.29
N THR A 169 18.72 -4.41 -0.93
CA THR A 169 19.41 -3.79 -2.07
C THR A 169 18.39 -3.13 -2.97
N ILE A 170 18.54 -1.84 -3.26
CA ILE A 170 17.70 -1.10 -4.20
C ILE A 170 18.50 -0.84 -5.47
N GLN A 171 17.97 -1.24 -6.62
CA GLN A 171 18.54 -0.95 -7.93
C GLN A 171 18.00 0.38 -8.45
N MET A 172 18.90 1.30 -8.78
CA MET A 172 18.62 2.60 -9.37
C MET A 172 18.40 2.48 -10.90
N PRO A 173 17.76 3.48 -11.55
CA PRO A 173 17.51 3.44 -12.99
C PRO A 173 18.75 3.38 -13.88
N ASP A 174 19.88 3.91 -13.40
CA ASP A 174 21.18 3.86 -14.08
C ASP A 174 21.90 2.50 -13.91
N GLY A 175 21.29 1.56 -13.18
CA GLY A 175 21.83 0.24 -12.88
C GLY A 175 22.67 0.18 -11.60
N GLU A 176 22.93 1.31 -10.93
CA GLU A 176 23.63 1.34 -9.64
C GLU A 176 22.83 0.58 -8.58
N LYS A 177 23.49 -0.27 -7.79
CA LYS A 177 22.85 -1.03 -6.71
C LYS A 177 23.29 -0.47 -5.36
N ILE A 178 22.32 -0.03 -4.58
CA ILE A 178 22.53 0.54 -3.26
C ILE A 178 22.10 -0.48 -2.21
N MET A 179 23.08 -0.99 -1.46
CA MET A 179 22.87 -1.98 -0.40
C MET A 179 22.65 -1.30 0.95
N ILE A 180 21.64 -1.75 1.68
CA ILE A 180 21.22 -1.22 2.97
C ILE A 180 21.19 -2.39 3.97
N PRO A 181 22.31 -2.65 4.66
CA PRO A 181 22.42 -3.76 5.61
C PRO A 181 21.90 -3.39 7.02
N TYR A 182 21.88 -4.38 7.93
CA TYR A 182 21.56 -4.23 9.36
C TYR A 182 20.16 -3.69 9.67
N LEU A 183 19.19 -4.04 8.83
CA LEU A 183 17.80 -3.65 9.04
C LEU A 183 17.14 -4.66 9.96
N HIS A 184 16.48 -4.21 11.03
CA HIS A 184 15.75 -5.10 11.94
C HIS A 184 14.24 -4.86 11.86
N ALA A 185 13.47 -5.93 11.92
CA ALA A 185 12.00 -5.88 12.01
C ALA A 185 11.53 -6.78 13.17
N GLU A 186 11.06 -6.19 14.25
CA GLU A 186 10.57 -6.90 15.43
C GLU A 186 9.05 -7.06 15.36
N PRO A 187 8.50 -8.30 15.50
CA PRO A 187 7.07 -8.49 15.54
C PRO A 187 6.49 -7.94 16.86
N VAL A 188 5.45 -7.11 16.76
CA VAL A 188 4.74 -6.55 17.92
C VAL A 188 3.51 -7.40 18.26
N ALA A 189 2.63 -7.61 17.27
CA ALA A 189 1.42 -8.42 17.43
C ALA A 189 0.88 -8.88 16.06
N GLY A 190 0.70 -10.19 15.88
CA GLY A 190 0.22 -10.75 14.61
C GLY A 190 1.21 -10.47 13.47
N ASP A 191 0.76 -9.70 12.48
CA ASP A 191 1.56 -9.28 11.32
C ASP A 191 2.05 -7.83 11.43
N VAL A 192 1.92 -7.21 12.61
CA VAL A 192 2.43 -5.87 12.88
C VAL A 192 3.91 -5.94 13.28
N TYR A 193 4.76 -5.20 12.58
CA TYR A 193 6.22 -5.15 12.81
C TYR A 193 6.72 -3.75 13.11
N GLU A 194 7.52 -3.62 14.15
CA GLU A 194 8.31 -2.42 14.42
C GLU A 194 9.66 -2.52 13.71
N PHE A 195 10.02 -1.52 12.91
CA PHE A 195 11.27 -1.52 12.16
C PHE A 195 12.33 -0.66 12.84
N ARG A 196 13.51 -1.23 13.06
CA ARG A 196 14.73 -0.51 13.41
C ARG A 196 15.68 -0.53 12.22
N LEU A 197 15.74 0.58 11.50
CA LEU A 197 16.73 0.77 10.43
C LEU A 197 18.02 1.30 11.10
N SER A 198 19.05 0.47 11.24
CA SER A 198 20.29 0.82 11.95
C SER A 198 20.96 2.09 11.39
N GLY A 199 21.41 2.98 12.28
CA GLY A 199 22.05 4.26 11.95
C GLY A 199 21.09 5.46 11.89
N TRP A 200 19.78 5.21 11.83
CA TRP A 200 18.77 6.26 11.97
C TRP A 200 18.31 6.26 13.42
N GLN A 201 18.84 7.17 14.24
CA GLN A 201 18.15 7.51 15.48
C GLN A 201 16.79 8.08 15.09
N PHE A 202 15.78 7.22 15.12
CA PHE A 202 14.41 7.66 15.28
C PHE A 202 14.41 8.33 16.66
N ASN A 203 14.05 9.61 16.71
CA ASN A 203 13.95 10.32 17.97
C ASN A 203 13.06 9.51 18.93
N ALA A 204 13.28 9.68 20.24
CA ALA A 204 12.84 8.85 21.36
C ALA A 204 11.32 8.57 21.52
N THR A 205 10.51 8.80 20.49
CA THR A 205 9.04 8.72 20.42
C THR A 205 8.53 7.64 19.46
N GLY A 206 9.39 6.73 18.97
CA GLY A 206 8.99 5.44 18.39
C GLY A 206 8.06 5.53 17.17
N GLN A 207 8.63 5.52 15.96
CA GLN A 207 7.83 5.41 14.73
C GLN A 207 7.38 3.95 14.54
N ARG A 208 6.07 3.71 14.62
CA ARG A 208 5.47 2.38 14.50
C ARG A 208 5.02 2.11 13.07
N ILE A 209 5.68 1.23 12.35
CA ILE A 209 5.17 0.73 11.06
C ILE A 209 4.16 -0.38 11.36
N VAL A 210 3.06 -0.45 10.62
CA VAL A 210 2.03 -1.46 10.85
C VAL A 210 1.73 -2.17 9.54
N PHE A 211 2.17 -3.41 9.45
CA PHE A 211 1.76 -4.27 8.34
C PHE A 211 0.43 -4.96 8.71
N ALA A 212 -0.56 -4.84 7.83
CA ALA A 212 -1.86 -5.48 7.96
C ALA A 212 -2.11 -6.30 6.69
N PRO A 213 -1.93 -7.62 6.72
CA PRO A 213 -2.07 -8.45 5.54
C PRO A 213 -3.55 -8.65 5.22
N HIS A 214 -4.06 -7.81 4.33
CA HIS A 214 -5.27 -8.12 3.57
C HIS A 214 -5.01 -7.81 2.09
N GLY A 215 -4.39 -8.79 1.40
CA GLY A 215 -3.72 -8.50 0.13
C GLY A 215 -2.42 -7.73 0.36
N GLU A 216 -1.75 -7.35 -0.71
CA GLU A 216 -0.43 -6.71 -0.69
C GLU A 216 -0.48 -5.27 -0.11
N MET A 217 -1.04 -4.99 1.08
CA MET A 217 -1.20 -3.62 1.60
C MET A 217 -0.32 -3.36 2.83
N LEU A 218 0.12 -2.10 3.03
CA LEU A 218 1.12 -1.75 4.06
C LEU A 218 0.85 -0.37 4.70
N THR A 219 0.12 -0.32 5.81
CA THR A 219 -0.19 0.95 6.50
C THR A 219 0.94 1.41 7.43
N MET A 220 1.76 2.37 6.99
CA MET A 220 2.80 2.93 7.85
C MET A 220 2.28 4.03 8.78
N TYR A 221 2.70 4.08 10.04
CA TYR A 221 2.46 5.22 10.92
C TYR A 221 3.77 5.93 11.27
N PHE A 222 3.79 7.26 11.20
CA PHE A 222 4.93 8.09 11.55
C PHE A 222 4.63 8.84 12.85
N GLY A 223 5.28 8.42 13.94
CA GLY A 223 5.03 8.90 15.30
C GLY A 223 5.32 10.39 15.58
N GLU A 224 5.98 11.13 14.66
CA GLU A 224 6.30 12.56 14.89
C GLU A 224 5.74 13.51 13.81
N CYS A 225 5.30 13.01 12.66
CA CYS A 225 4.82 13.82 11.55
C CYS A 225 3.62 13.13 10.92
N LYS A 226 2.41 13.69 11.09
CA LYS A 226 1.18 13.42 10.30
C LYS A 226 1.07 11.97 9.80
N SER A 227 0.31 11.10 10.47
CA SER A 227 0.08 9.71 10.03
C SER A 227 -0.11 9.63 8.50
N GLU A 228 0.85 9.02 7.81
CA GLU A 228 0.82 8.84 6.35
C GLU A 228 0.58 7.37 6.03
N CYS A 229 -0.65 7.03 5.63
CA CYS A 229 -0.94 5.70 5.13
C CYS A 229 -0.35 5.53 3.74
N TRP A 230 0.49 4.51 3.59
CA TRP A 230 0.99 4.02 2.31
C TRP A 230 0.30 2.69 2.00
N GLU A 231 0.37 2.27 0.75
CA GLU A 231 -0.09 0.97 0.32
C GLU A 231 0.89 0.42 -0.70
N ILE A 232 1.29 -0.84 -0.52
CA ILE A 232 1.84 -1.58 -1.63
C ILE A 232 0.66 -1.79 -2.57
N ILE A 233 0.83 -1.44 -3.83
CA ILE A 233 -0.20 -1.59 -4.85
C ILE A 233 0.35 -2.46 -5.95
N ARG A 234 -0.56 -3.06 -6.71
CA ARG A 234 -0.18 -3.67 -7.97
C ARG A 234 0.10 -2.56 -8.99
N GLU A 235 1.13 -2.76 -9.80
CA GLU A 235 1.34 -1.94 -10.99
C GLU A 235 0.08 -1.98 -11.87
N ILE A 236 -0.40 -0.81 -12.27
CA ILE A 236 -1.64 -0.70 -13.05
C ILE A 236 -1.32 -1.11 -14.47
N ASP A 237 -1.95 -2.19 -14.92
CA ASP A 237 -1.97 -2.54 -16.34
C ASP A 237 -3.12 -1.76 -17.00
N PRO A 238 -2.86 -0.88 -17.98
CA PRO A 238 -3.90 -0.10 -18.66
C PRO A 238 -4.89 -0.98 -19.42
N HIS A 239 -4.55 -2.25 -19.68
CA HIS A 239 -5.48 -3.21 -20.28
C HIS A 239 -6.41 -3.88 -19.26
N GLU A 240 -6.17 -3.77 -17.96
CA GLU A 240 -6.94 -4.50 -16.96
C GLU A 240 -7.89 -3.59 -16.17
N VAL A 241 -9.15 -3.99 -16.06
CA VAL A 241 -10.10 -3.40 -15.11
C VAL A 241 -10.33 -4.37 -13.98
N ARG A 242 -10.02 -3.94 -12.75
CA ARG A 242 -10.06 -4.78 -11.55
C ARG A 242 -11.00 -4.22 -10.49
N SER A 243 -11.55 -5.11 -9.66
CA SER A 243 -12.42 -4.70 -8.57
C SER A 243 -11.65 -3.98 -7.47
N GLN A 244 -12.12 -2.81 -7.04
CA GLN A 244 -11.55 -2.08 -5.90
C GLN A 244 -12.16 -2.50 -4.56
N MET A 245 -13.18 -3.37 -4.58
CA MET A 245 -13.96 -3.77 -3.41
C MET A 245 -14.41 -5.23 -3.50
N ALA A 246 -14.69 -5.85 -2.36
CA ALA A 246 -15.37 -7.14 -2.33
C ALA A 246 -16.88 -6.95 -2.55
N GLY A 247 -17.52 -7.88 -3.26
CA GLY A 247 -18.94 -7.79 -3.61
C GLY A 247 -19.37 -8.84 -4.62
N SER A 248 -20.45 -8.59 -5.34
CA SER A 248 -20.91 -9.42 -6.46
C SER A 248 -21.24 -8.56 -7.69
N VAL A 249 -20.99 -9.10 -8.88
CA VAL A 249 -21.37 -8.42 -10.13
C VAL A 249 -22.90 -8.44 -10.22
N HIS A 250 -23.54 -7.27 -10.19
CA HIS A 250 -24.99 -7.16 -10.32
C HIS A 250 -25.43 -7.22 -11.79
N SER A 251 -24.83 -6.39 -12.63
CA SER A 251 -25.16 -6.34 -14.06
C SER A 251 -23.99 -5.82 -14.90
N LEU A 252 -23.87 -6.32 -16.13
CA LEU A 252 -23.01 -5.75 -17.17
C LEU A 252 -23.82 -4.70 -17.94
N LYS A 253 -23.23 -3.57 -18.27
CA LYS A 253 -23.88 -2.47 -19.01
C LYS A 253 -23.49 -2.41 -20.49
N VAL A 254 -22.43 -3.13 -20.85
CA VAL A 254 -21.90 -3.29 -22.20
C VAL A 254 -21.65 -4.78 -22.47
N SER A 255 -21.39 -5.15 -23.73
CA SER A 255 -21.14 -6.52 -24.18
C SER A 255 -19.67 -6.75 -24.51
N ASP A 256 -19.26 -8.02 -24.55
CA ASP A 256 -17.93 -8.39 -25.05
C ASP A 256 -17.76 -7.94 -26.51
N GLY A 257 -16.63 -7.31 -26.80
CA GLY A 257 -16.30 -6.77 -28.13
C GLY A 257 -16.83 -5.36 -28.40
N ASP A 258 -17.57 -4.76 -27.47
CA ASP A 258 -18.00 -3.38 -27.60
C ASP A 258 -16.81 -2.41 -27.47
N ARG A 259 -16.84 -1.33 -28.25
CA ARG A 259 -15.96 -0.19 -28.04
C ARG A 259 -16.54 0.67 -26.92
N VAL A 260 -15.74 0.91 -25.88
CA VAL A 260 -16.11 1.70 -24.69
C VAL A 260 -15.21 2.92 -24.56
N GLU A 261 -15.76 3.99 -24.01
CA GLU A 261 -15.02 5.25 -23.76
C GLU A 261 -14.53 5.35 -22.31
N ALA A 262 -13.41 6.04 -22.09
CA ALA A 262 -12.94 6.34 -20.75
C ALA A 262 -14.02 7.11 -19.94
N GLY A 263 -14.35 6.62 -18.75
CA GLY A 263 -15.41 7.14 -17.88
C GLY A 263 -16.78 6.49 -18.11
N GLU A 264 -16.95 5.64 -19.13
CA GLU A 264 -18.19 4.91 -19.35
C GLU A 264 -18.43 3.83 -18.29
N VAL A 265 -19.68 3.62 -17.88
CA VAL A 265 -20.03 2.58 -16.90
C VAL A 265 -20.09 1.23 -17.61
N ILE A 266 -19.20 0.31 -17.25
CA ILE A 266 -19.13 -1.02 -17.89
C ILE A 266 -19.93 -2.09 -17.12
N CYS A 267 -20.01 -1.98 -15.80
CA CYS A 267 -20.81 -2.88 -14.97
C CYS A 267 -21.19 -2.22 -13.64
N GLN A 268 -22.09 -2.87 -12.90
CA GLN A 268 -22.45 -2.50 -11.54
C GLN A 268 -22.09 -3.64 -10.60
N VAL A 269 -21.40 -3.31 -9.51
CA VAL A 269 -21.05 -4.23 -8.42
C VAL A 269 -21.96 -3.93 -7.23
N GLU A 270 -22.58 -4.95 -6.67
CA GLU A 270 -23.28 -4.87 -5.40
C GLU A 270 -22.28 -5.13 -4.27
N ALA A 271 -22.14 -4.17 -3.38
CA ALA A 271 -21.32 -4.30 -2.19
C ALA A 271 -21.96 -3.49 -1.06
N MET A 272 -21.99 -4.04 0.15
CA MET A 272 -22.59 -3.37 1.31
C MET A 272 -24.03 -2.87 1.06
N LYS A 273 -24.84 -3.66 0.33
CA LYS A 273 -26.22 -3.33 -0.09
C LYS A 273 -26.34 -2.08 -0.97
N MET A 274 -25.22 -1.62 -1.51
CA MET A 274 -25.13 -0.48 -2.42
C MET A 274 -24.68 -0.96 -3.80
N PHE A 275 -25.22 -0.36 -4.85
CA PHE A 275 -24.76 -0.59 -6.22
C PHE A 275 -23.70 0.45 -6.57
N MET A 276 -22.50 -0.02 -6.89
CA MET A 276 -21.36 0.80 -7.27
C MET A 276 -21.10 0.64 -8.78
N PRO A 277 -21.12 1.72 -9.56
CA PRO A 277 -20.75 1.65 -10.96
C PRO A 277 -19.23 1.45 -11.10
N ILE A 278 -18.82 0.54 -11.98
CA ILE A 278 -17.44 0.39 -12.41
C ILE A 278 -17.28 1.17 -13.71
N LEU A 279 -16.40 2.18 -13.67
CA LEU A 279 -16.10 3.04 -14.79
C LEU A 279 -14.90 2.52 -15.57
N MET A 280 -14.92 2.72 -16.88
CA MET A 280 -13.81 2.37 -17.75
C MET A 280 -12.65 3.35 -17.55
N PRO A 281 -11.41 2.90 -17.29
CA PRO A 281 -10.27 3.81 -17.13
C PRO A 281 -9.76 4.36 -18.47
N PHE A 282 -9.86 3.59 -19.56
CA PHE A 282 -9.32 3.91 -20.88
C PHE A 282 -10.29 3.54 -22.00
N THR A 283 -10.20 4.26 -23.12
CA THR A 283 -10.95 3.95 -24.34
C THR A 283 -10.39 2.70 -25.00
N GLY A 284 -11.27 1.82 -25.52
CA GLY A 284 -10.83 0.62 -26.21
C GLY A 284 -11.94 -0.42 -26.41
N VAL A 285 -11.55 -1.64 -26.79
CA VAL A 285 -12.46 -2.78 -26.99
C VAL A 285 -12.42 -3.70 -25.76
N ILE A 286 -13.58 -3.89 -25.11
CA ILE A 286 -13.68 -4.61 -23.83
C ILE A 286 -13.95 -6.12 -24.01
N LYS A 287 -13.41 -6.92 -23.10
CA LYS A 287 -13.79 -8.31 -22.87
C LYS A 287 -13.92 -8.60 -21.38
N PHE A 288 -15.05 -9.11 -20.94
CA PHE A 288 -15.28 -9.48 -19.55
C PHE A 288 -14.59 -10.79 -19.17
N ASN A 289 -14.11 -10.82 -17.93
CA ASN A 289 -13.59 -12.02 -17.27
C ASN A 289 -14.57 -12.55 -16.21
N VAL A 290 -15.73 -11.90 -16.06
CA VAL A 290 -16.74 -12.18 -15.05
C VAL A 290 -18.14 -12.16 -15.66
N ALA A 291 -19.12 -12.74 -14.96
CA ALA A 291 -20.52 -12.73 -15.36
C ALA A 291 -21.38 -12.11 -14.24
N PRO A 292 -22.62 -11.67 -14.53
CA PRO A 292 -23.59 -11.33 -13.49
C PRO A 292 -23.72 -12.47 -12.46
N GLY A 293 -23.70 -12.12 -11.19
CA GLY A 293 -23.68 -13.04 -10.06
C GLY A 293 -22.29 -13.50 -9.61
N SER A 294 -21.21 -13.24 -10.37
CA SER A 294 -19.85 -13.57 -9.94
C SER A 294 -19.50 -12.85 -8.64
N THR A 295 -18.97 -13.59 -7.66
CA THR A 295 -18.42 -13.01 -6.43
C THR A 295 -17.04 -12.44 -6.71
N LEU A 296 -16.79 -11.23 -6.22
CA LEU A 296 -15.55 -10.49 -6.39
C LEU A 296 -14.86 -10.29 -5.04
N LYS A 297 -13.54 -10.47 -5.04
CA LYS A 297 -12.61 -9.96 -4.03
C LYS A 297 -11.94 -8.69 -4.55
N VAL A 298 -11.27 -7.97 -3.64
CA VAL A 298 -10.40 -6.85 -4.01
C VAL A 298 -9.33 -7.35 -4.98
N ASN A 299 -9.10 -6.60 -6.05
CA ASN A 299 -8.19 -6.86 -7.17
C ASN A 299 -8.56 -7.99 -8.14
N ASP A 300 -9.73 -8.61 -8.01
CA ASP A 300 -10.20 -9.58 -9.02
C ASP A 300 -10.35 -8.90 -10.39
N LEU A 301 -9.98 -9.62 -11.46
CA LEU A 301 -10.05 -9.12 -12.83
C LEU A 301 -11.52 -9.12 -13.29
N ILE A 302 -12.06 -7.94 -13.57
CA ILE A 302 -13.43 -7.77 -14.07
C ILE A 302 -13.45 -7.86 -15.59
N ALA A 303 -12.59 -7.09 -16.25
CA ALA A 303 -12.52 -7.02 -17.70
C ALA A 303 -11.10 -6.72 -18.18
N THR A 304 -10.85 -7.01 -19.45
CA THR A 304 -9.62 -6.73 -20.18
C THR A 304 -9.93 -5.91 -21.42
N LEU A 305 -9.13 -4.89 -21.73
CA LEU A 305 -9.11 -4.25 -23.04
C LEU A 305 -8.29 -5.09 -24.01
N THR A 306 -8.94 -5.71 -24.99
CA THR A 306 -8.24 -6.41 -26.07
C THR A 306 -7.54 -5.44 -27.03
N GLU A 307 -8.11 -4.25 -27.18
CA GLU A 307 -7.53 -3.14 -27.92
C GLU A 307 -7.61 -1.90 -27.05
N LEU A 308 -6.48 -1.20 -26.89
CA LEU A 308 -6.37 0.04 -26.13
C LEU A 308 -6.21 1.21 -27.10
N GLU A 309 -7.15 2.15 -27.08
CA GLU A 309 -7.07 3.39 -27.86
C GLU A 309 -6.39 4.46 -26.99
N VAL A 310 -5.17 4.83 -27.36
CA VAL A 310 -4.39 5.84 -26.63
C VAL A 310 -4.66 7.21 -27.24
N ASP A 311 -5.74 7.86 -26.78
CA ASP A 311 -6.08 9.23 -27.19
C ASP A 311 -5.10 10.26 -26.60
N ASP A 312 -4.60 10.00 -25.38
CA ASP A 312 -3.68 10.87 -24.66
C ASP A 312 -2.51 10.04 -24.06
N PRO A 313 -1.30 10.16 -24.63
CA PRO A 313 -0.11 9.46 -24.14
C PRO A 313 0.25 9.81 -22.69
N ALA A 314 -0.13 11.01 -22.20
CA ALA A 314 0.17 11.43 -20.84
C ALA A 314 -0.58 10.58 -19.81
N LYS A 315 -1.85 10.24 -20.08
CA LYS A 315 -2.65 9.37 -19.19
C LYS A 315 -2.06 7.97 -19.05
N LEU A 316 -1.49 7.44 -20.13
CA LEU A 316 -0.82 6.14 -20.11
C LEU A 316 0.48 6.19 -19.30
N GLU A 317 1.21 7.29 -19.42
CA GLU A 317 2.45 7.52 -18.68
C GLU A 317 2.21 7.73 -17.18
N ASP A 318 1.10 8.36 -16.80
CA ASP A 318 0.67 8.52 -15.41
C ASP A 318 0.35 7.18 -14.72
N CYS A 319 -0.08 6.17 -15.47
CA CYS A 319 -0.29 4.82 -14.94
C CYS A 319 1.01 4.06 -14.66
N LYS A 320 2.12 4.43 -15.31
CA LYS A 320 3.41 3.81 -15.04
C LYS A 320 3.98 4.37 -13.74
N PRO A 321 4.36 3.52 -12.78
CA PRO A 321 5.00 4.00 -11.57
C PRO A 321 6.37 4.61 -11.91
N MET A 322 6.71 5.71 -11.23
CA MET A 322 8.05 6.27 -11.31
C MET A 322 9.03 5.33 -10.60
N VAL A 323 10.11 4.93 -11.28
CA VAL A 323 11.17 4.14 -10.64
C VAL A 323 11.93 5.01 -9.64
N TYR A 324 12.04 4.55 -8.40
CA TYR A 324 12.77 5.24 -7.33
C TYR A 324 14.25 5.40 -7.71
N SER A 325 14.80 6.60 -7.56
CA SER A 325 16.10 6.96 -8.16
C SER A 325 17.09 7.65 -7.22
N ASP A 326 16.79 7.78 -5.93
CA ASP A 326 17.68 8.44 -4.98
C ASP A 326 17.84 7.66 -3.66
N ALA A 327 18.34 6.42 -3.74
CA ALA A 327 18.69 5.67 -2.53
C ALA A 327 19.95 6.22 -1.82
N LYS A 328 20.69 7.15 -2.45
CA LYS A 328 21.87 7.79 -1.86
C LYS A 328 21.52 8.66 -0.66
N VAL A 329 20.28 9.16 -0.56
CA VAL A 329 19.77 9.80 0.66
C VAL A 329 19.94 8.92 1.91
N LEU A 330 19.94 7.58 1.73
CA LEU A 330 20.12 6.63 2.83
C LEU A 330 21.58 6.48 3.26
N HIS A 331 22.55 6.77 2.39
CA HIS A 331 23.98 6.63 2.70
C HIS A 331 24.55 7.80 3.50
N LYS A 332 23.99 9.01 3.35
CA LYS A 332 24.50 10.24 3.97
C LYS A 332 24.38 10.29 5.51
N ARG A 333 23.74 9.30 6.14
CA ARG A 333 23.52 9.24 7.61
C ARG A 333 23.84 7.87 8.22
N ARG A 334 24.80 7.14 7.64
CA ARG A 334 25.21 5.82 8.13
C ARG A 334 26.12 5.96 9.36
N MET A 335 25.78 5.28 10.46
CA MET A 335 26.75 5.02 11.53
C MET A 335 27.69 3.89 11.10
N PRO A 336 28.96 3.88 11.55
CA PRO A 336 29.89 2.80 11.24
C PRO A 336 29.27 1.46 11.65
N VAL A 337 29.32 0.51 10.71
CA VAL A 337 28.88 -0.87 10.94
C VAL A 337 29.78 -1.48 11.99
N GLN A 338 29.20 -1.98 13.07
CA GLN A 338 29.89 -2.84 14.02
C GLN A 338 29.43 -4.27 13.78
N PHE A 339 30.40 -5.16 13.60
CA PHE A 339 30.17 -6.60 13.50
C PHE A 339 29.52 -7.11 14.79
N ASP A 340 28.40 -7.82 14.69
CA ASP A 340 27.74 -8.46 15.82
C ASP A 340 28.14 -9.95 15.83
N PRO A 341 28.64 -10.51 16.95
CA PRO A 341 28.93 -11.94 17.05
C PRO A 341 27.77 -12.87 16.65
N THR A 342 26.52 -12.40 16.77
CA THR A 342 25.32 -13.13 16.32
C THR A 342 25.25 -13.28 14.80
N ASP A 343 25.95 -12.45 14.02
CA ASP A 343 26.04 -12.58 12.56
C ASP A 343 26.66 -13.93 12.15
N VAL A 344 27.71 -14.38 12.85
CA VAL A 344 28.35 -15.69 12.59
C VAL A 344 27.38 -16.83 12.87
N GLU A 345 26.63 -16.73 13.96
CA GLU A 345 25.66 -17.74 14.34
C GLU A 345 24.52 -17.83 13.31
N ASN A 346 24.06 -16.69 12.79
CA ASN A 346 23.04 -16.64 11.75
C ASN A 346 23.54 -17.27 10.43
N ILE A 347 24.78 -17.02 10.04
CA ILE A 347 25.38 -17.67 8.86
C ILE A 347 25.40 -19.19 9.04
N MET A 348 25.80 -19.68 10.21
CA MET A 348 25.78 -21.11 10.52
C MET A 348 24.37 -21.71 10.49
N LYS A 349 23.33 -20.89 10.75
CA LYS A 349 21.92 -21.27 10.63
C LYS A 349 21.37 -21.16 9.20
N GLY A 350 22.20 -20.79 8.22
CA GLY A 350 21.84 -20.74 6.80
C GLY A 350 21.34 -19.38 6.32
N TYR A 351 21.44 -18.31 7.13
CA TYR A 351 21.15 -16.94 6.69
C TYR A 351 22.30 -16.37 5.84
N GLU A 352 22.00 -15.36 5.02
CA GLU A 352 22.99 -14.77 4.12
C GLU A 352 23.92 -13.78 4.82
N LEU A 353 25.19 -13.81 4.44
CA LEU A 353 26.15 -12.76 4.75
C LEU A 353 26.09 -11.70 3.63
N ILE A 354 25.51 -10.53 3.91
CA ILE A 354 25.53 -9.42 2.96
C ILE A 354 25.95 -8.15 3.67
N GLY A 355 27.11 -7.61 3.29
CA GLY A 355 27.61 -6.34 3.80
C GLY A 355 29.12 -6.19 3.89
N MET A 356 29.92 -7.24 3.63
CA MET A 356 31.38 -7.12 3.56
C MET A 356 31.81 -7.21 2.10
N THR A 357 32.36 -6.12 1.58
CA THR A 357 33.16 -6.24 0.35
C THR A 357 34.41 -7.05 0.67
N PRO A 358 34.98 -7.84 -0.28
CA PRO A 358 36.18 -8.65 -0.02
C PRO A 358 37.40 -7.87 0.49
N HIS A 359 37.36 -6.53 0.45
CA HIS A 359 38.42 -5.65 0.93
C HIS A 359 38.27 -5.24 2.40
N GLU A 360 37.24 -5.70 3.11
CA GLU A 360 36.98 -5.40 4.53
C GLU A 360 37.32 -6.57 5.47
N PHE A 361 38.04 -7.58 4.97
CA PHE A 361 38.63 -8.67 5.76
C PHE A 361 40.09 -8.41 6.14
#